data_AF-A0A1G2ZV77-F1
#
_entry.id   AF-A0A1G2ZV77-F1
#
_cell.length_a   1.000
_cell.length_b   1.000
_cell.length_c   1.000
_cell.angle_alpha   90.00
_cell.angle_beta   90.00
_cell.angle_gamma   90.00
#
_symmetry.space_group_name_H-M   'P 1'
#
loop_
_entity.id
_entity.type
_entity.pdbx_description
1 polymer ?
#
loop_
_entity_poly.entity_id
_entity_poly.type
_entity_poly.pdbx_seq_one_letter_code
_entity_poly.pdbx_strand_id
1 'polypeptide(L)'
;MRVFKKVLLSFGFMGILYSAQVFHQDRSVVLAASLSGMVTDENGDGIEKAEVIIKGNKGNKKKQKTTTDFDGFYEFNDLKKGKYKVNVTSVGYGKAKETVKIEKSSDDVEGDFTLNFDEYEKTNTTETMDNAVSAFKEIGTLRKTDPIGIDDIEYQYISFIQELTQEKDAQYNLTMDDDILTAIDDIQNDNAPTLAGEVIDKTLQRVFYLAVYDRITEVRDEYDVKKTSALEALWDEAYAAYQAIYGTADRENKILSEDRLSMKTGSNPNLEDQITVAFIRGKKALKKKDLDEDEITVGVQRQVIRLSLIRAFYIGVLREIEGIINNRETNPDTALKNQKEGEVFYKIIEEYVSRDNSSGNEMIKSQLVGDLSEVEADVVVSELSRGFIGRVEGELDANESNMNNGNRGDAMIVAEEALLYSNVFLEDLGLRLGDDSMEDMKDALNDLRDASDKVKASSAASARETISSIIESYENELL
;
A
#
# COMPACT_ATOMS: atom_id res chain seq x y z
N MET A 1 -5.25 29.46 -55.26
CA MET A 1 -5.34 30.45 -56.37
C MET A 1 -6.77 30.49 -56.89
N ARG A 2 -7.33 31.69 -57.15
CA ARG A 2 -8.75 32.07 -57.42
C ARG A 2 -9.57 32.28 -56.13
N VAL A 3 -9.70 33.47 -55.53
CA VAL A 3 -10.18 34.81 -55.97
C VAL A 3 -11.65 34.82 -56.42
N PHE A 4 -12.53 35.31 -55.53
CA PHE A 4 -13.87 35.86 -55.84
C PHE A 4 -14.06 37.13 -54.99
N LYS A 5 -13.82 38.30 -55.57
CA LYS A 5 -14.79 39.27 -56.15
C LYS A 5 -15.60 40.07 -55.11
N LYS A 6 -15.14 41.31 -54.89
CA LYS A 6 -15.93 42.45 -54.39
C LYS A 6 -16.95 42.87 -55.45
N VAL A 7 -18.18 43.16 -55.02
CA VAL A 7 -19.09 44.10 -55.69
C VAL A 7 -19.76 44.96 -54.61
N LEU A 8 -19.48 46.26 -54.67
CA LEU A 8 -20.19 47.35 -54.00
C LEU A 8 -21.45 47.66 -54.82
N LEU A 9 -22.59 47.92 -54.17
CA LEU A 9 -23.64 48.75 -54.76
C LEU A 9 -24.18 49.72 -53.69
N SER A 10 -24.17 51.00 -54.02
CA SER A 10 -24.64 52.12 -53.20
C SER A 10 -26.00 52.62 -53.65
N PHE A 11 -26.87 52.94 -52.69
CA PHE A 11 -27.90 53.99 -52.70
C PHE A 11 -28.06 54.36 -51.21
N GLY A 12 -28.21 55.59 -50.71
CA GLY A 12 -28.66 56.87 -51.25
C GLY A 12 -29.42 57.54 -50.09
N PHE A 13 -28.84 58.62 -49.55
CA PHE A 13 -29.26 59.51 -48.44
C PHE A 13 -30.76 59.61 -48.06
N MET A 14 -31.06 59.58 -46.75
CA MET A 14 -32.03 60.48 -46.10
C MET A 14 -31.68 60.58 -44.60
N GLY A 15 -31.34 61.79 -44.13
CA GLY A 15 -30.86 62.04 -42.78
C GLY A 15 -31.99 62.26 -41.77
N ILE A 16 -31.82 61.71 -40.57
CA ILE A 16 -32.41 62.20 -39.32
C ILE A 16 -31.33 62.10 -38.23
N LEU A 17 -30.95 63.25 -37.67
CA LEU A 17 -30.15 63.39 -36.46
C LEU A 17 -31.06 63.15 -35.24
N TYR A 18 -30.75 62.15 -34.39
CA TYR A 18 -30.57 62.35 -32.93
C TYR A 18 -30.18 61.04 -32.21
N SER A 19 -29.27 61.20 -31.23
CA SER A 19 -28.71 60.22 -30.29
C SER A 19 -27.82 59.11 -30.84
N ALA A 20 -26.51 59.28 -30.65
CA ALA A 20 -25.59 58.16 -30.51
C ALA A 20 -26.00 57.38 -29.25
N GLN A 21 -26.76 56.31 -29.42
CA GLN A 21 -26.72 55.21 -28.46
C GLN A 21 -25.36 54.53 -28.62
N VAL A 22 -24.45 54.84 -27.70
CA VAL A 22 -23.33 53.97 -27.40
C VAL A 22 -23.96 52.63 -27.01
N PHE A 23 -23.93 51.65 -27.91
CA PHE A 23 -24.03 50.27 -27.50
C PHE A 23 -22.78 50.01 -26.64
N HIS A 24 -22.91 50.16 -25.33
CA HIS A 24 -22.03 49.46 -24.42
C HIS A 24 -22.24 47.98 -24.71
N GLN A 25 -21.34 47.41 -25.49
CA GLN A 25 -21.14 45.97 -25.49
C GLN A 25 -20.49 45.62 -24.15
N ASP A 26 -21.25 45.73 -23.06
CA ASP A 26 -20.89 45.15 -21.78
C ASP A 26 -21.18 43.64 -21.85
N ARG A 27 -20.39 42.96 -22.68
CA ARG A 27 -20.14 41.53 -22.49
C ARG A 27 -18.74 41.46 -21.92
N SER A 28 -18.64 41.48 -20.60
CA SER A 28 -17.48 40.90 -19.94
C SER A 28 -17.44 39.43 -20.37
N VAL A 29 -16.65 39.11 -21.40
CA VAL A 29 -16.28 37.73 -21.68
C VAL A 29 -15.42 37.34 -20.48
N VAL A 30 -16.02 36.64 -19.53
CA VAL A 30 -15.27 35.95 -18.49
C VAL A 30 -14.48 34.90 -19.25
N LEU A 31 -13.20 35.17 -19.51
CA LEU A 31 -12.29 34.13 -19.99
C LEU A 31 -12.24 33.07 -18.89
N ALA A 32 -12.85 31.92 -19.18
CA ALA A 32 -12.75 30.72 -18.36
C ALA A 32 -11.27 30.30 -18.29
N ALA A 33 -10.89 29.68 -17.18
CA ALA A 33 -9.59 29.10 -16.97
C ALA A 33 -9.75 27.78 -16.23
N SER A 34 -8.77 26.91 -16.36
CA SER A 34 -8.62 25.75 -15.50
C SER A 34 -7.60 26.03 -14.40
N LEU A 35 -7.71 25.29 -13.29
CA LEU A 35 -6.66 25.10 -12.30
C LEU A 35 -6.56 23.60 -12.05
N SER A 36 -5.41 23.00 -12.37
CA SER A 36 -5.13 21.59 -12.17
C SER A 36 -3.76 21.39 -11.55
N GLY A 37 -3.48 20.19 -11.08
CA GLY A 37 -2.17 19.83 -10.53
C GLY A 37 -2.21 18.50 -9.81
N MET A 38 -1.08 18.16 -9.22
CA MET A 38 -0.89 16.95 -8.43
C MET A 38 -0.91 17.26 -6.93
N VAL A 39 -1.51 16.38 -6.14
CA VAL A 39 -1.29 16.33 -4.69
C VAL A 39 -0.47 15.09 -4.40
N THR A 40 0.77 15.28 -3.98
CA THR A 40 1.69 14.19 -3.65
C THR A 40 2.03 14.19 -2.17
N ASP A 41 2.57 13.08 -1.69
CA ASP A 41 3.29 13.03 -0.43
C ASP A 41 4.76 13.47 -0.59
N GLU A 42 5.52 13.38 0.50
CA GLU A 42 6.94 13.75 0.52
C GLU A 42 7.88 12.74 -0.16
N ASN A 43 7.39 11.54 -0.48
CA ASN A 43 8.08 10.56 -1.32
C ASN A 43 7.84 10.80 -2.82
N GLY A 44 6.85 11.63 -3.15
CA GLY A 44 6.45 11.96 -4.52
C GLY A 44 5.29 11.11 -5.02
N ASP A 45 4.71 10.26 -4.18
CA ASP A 45 3.58 9.40 -4.53
C ASP A 45 2.27 10.20 -4.50
N GLY A 46 1.37 9.91 -5.43
CA GLY A 46 0.06 10.56 -5.54
C GLY A 46 -0.85 10.27 -4.35
N ILE A 47 -1.49 11.30 -3.78
CA ILE A 47 -2.43 11.14 -2.68
C ILE A 47 -3.85 11.02 -3.21
N GLU A 48 -4.39 9.80 -3.23
CA GLU A 48 -5.79 9.53 -3.58
C GLU A 48 -6.77 10.24 -2.62
N LYS A 49 -7.89 10.75 -3.18
CA LYS A 49 -9.04 11.29 -2.43
C LYS A 49 -8.69 12.46 -1.50
N ALA A 50 -7.59 13.18 -1.75
CA ALA A 50 -7.29 14.43 -1.08
C ALA A 50 -8.36 15.48 -1.42
N GLU A 51 -8.93 16.12 -0.41
CA GLU A 51 -9.91 17.19 -0.59
C GLU A 51 -9.18 18.48 -0.97
N VAL A 52 -9.48 19.01 -2.16
CA VAL A 52 -8.98 20.32 -2.62
C VAL A 52 -10.14 21.32 -2.60
N ILE A 53 -9.98 22.41 -1.86
CA ILE A 53 -10.97 23.49 -1.77
C ILE A 53 -10.36 24.81 -2.22
N ILE A 54 -10.95 25.40 -3.26
CA ILE A 54 -10.59 26.72 -3.76
C ILE A 54 -11.60 27.79 -3.33
N LYS A 55 -11.09 28.98 -2.98
CA LYS A 55 -11.90 30.16 -2.67
C LYS A 55 -11.34 31.40 -3.37
N GLY A 56 -12.09 31.91 -4.35
CA GLY A 56 -11.73 33.14 -5.04
C GLY A 56 -11.88 34.40 -4.18
N ASN A 57 -11.06 35.41 -4.49
CA ASN A 57 -11.16 36.75 -3.89
C ASN A 57 -12.10 37.67 -4.70
N LYS A 58 -12.41 38.86 -4.14
CA LYS A 58 -13.18 40.00 -4.69
C LYS A 58 -13.91 39.73 -6.03
N GLY A 59 -15.25 39.61 -5.99
CA GLY A 59 -16.10 39.34 -7.16
C GLY A 59 -16.36 37.85 -7.43
N ASN A 60 -15.50 36.94 -6.93
CA ASN A 60 -15.60 35.48 -7.11
C ASN A 60 -15.56 34.72 -5.78
N LYS A 61 -16.47 35.01 -4.86
CA LYS A 61 -16.47 34.45 -3.49
C LYS A 61 -16.92 32.98 -3.38
N LYS A 62 -17.29 32.33 -4.50
CA LYS A 62 -17.80 30.95 -4.48
C LYS A 62 -16.68 30.01 -4.04
N LYS A 63 -16.98 29.13 -3.07
CA LYS A 63 -16.13 27.99 -2.75
C LYS A 63 -16.42 26.88 -3.74
N GLN A 64 -15.38 26.25 -4.26
CA GLN A 64 -15.50 25.02 -5.03
C GLN A 64 -14.65 23.95 -4.36
N LYS A 65 -15.06 22.70 -4.48
CA LYS A 65 -14.41 21.53 -3.92
C LYS A 65 -14.28 20.47 -5.02
N THR A 66 -13.15 19.80 -5.06
CA THR A 66 -12.95 18.54 -5.79
C THR A 66 -12.15 17.59 -4.90
N THR A 67 -11.97 16.35 -5.35
CA THR A 67 -11.04 15.38 -4.76
C THR A 67 -10.08 14.90 -5.82
N THR A 68 -8.89 14.49 -5.41
CA THR A 68 -7.92 13.86 -6.32
C THR A 68 -8.35 12.45 -6.72
N ASP A 69 -7.91 12.02 -7.90
CA ASP A 69 -7.96 10.62 -8.33
C ASP A 69 -6.80 9.79 -7.72
N PHE A 70 -6.60 8.56 -8.20
CA PHE A 70 -5.62 7.62 -7.66
C PHE A 70 -4.16 8.08 -7.83
N ASP A 71 -3.87 8.84 -8.89
CA ASP A 71 -2.54 9.43 -9.13
C ASP A 71 -2.33 10.73 -8.34
N GLY A 72 -3.35 11.21 -7.64
CA GLY A 72 -3.29 12.49 -6.93
C GLY A 72 -3.62 13.69 -7.82
N PHE A 73 -4.09 13.50 -9.05
CA PHE A 73 -4.45 14.60 -9.95
C PHE A 73 -5.80 15.21 -9.55
N TYR A 74 -5.91 16.54 -9.66
CA TYR A 74 -7.17 17.26 -9.50
C TYR A 74 -7.35 18.35 -10.56
N GLU A 75 -8.60 18.70 -10.84
CA GLU A 75 -8.92 19.80 -11.77
C GLU A 75 -10.14 20.61 -11.32
N PHE A 76 -10.07 21.92 -11.54
CA PHE A 76 -11.18 22.85 -11.51
C PHE A 76 -11.30 23.57 -12.85
N ASN A 77 -12.46 23.42 -13.48
CA ASN A 77 -12.80 24.09 -14.73
C ASN A 77 -13.62 25.38 -14.49
N ASP A 78 -13.78 26.18 -15.56
CA ASP A 78 -14.64 27.36 -15.61
C ASP A 78 -14.34 28.43 -14.54
N LEU A 79 -13.06 28.59 -14.19
CA LEU A 79 -12.61 29.60 -13.24
C LEU A 79 -12.49 30.97 -13.89
N LYS A 80 -12.84 32.00 -13.14
CA LYS A 80 -12.58 33.38 -13.58
C LYS A 80 -11.15 33.74 -13.23
N LYS A 81 -10.48 34.51 -14.10
CA LYS A 81 -9.15 35.05 -13.79
C LYS A 81 -9.14 35.80 -12.45
N GLY A 82 -8.11 35.59 -11.64
CA GLY A 82 -8.03 36.15 -10.28
C GLY A 82 -7.20 35.32 -9.31
N LYS A 83 -7.18 35.73 -8.04
CA LYS A 83 -6.50 35.01 -6.95
C LYS A 83 -7.44 34.05 -6.26
N TYR A 84 -7.00 32.81 -6.09
CA TYR A 84 -7.69 31.74 -5.38
C TYR A 84 -6.85 31.30 -4.19
N LYS A 85 -7.47 31.19 -3.02
CA LYS A 85 -6.87 30.47 -1.90
C LYS A 85 -7.23 29.00 -2.04
N VAL A 86 -6.23 28.14 -2.15
CA VAL A 86 -6.36 26.70 -2.22
C VAL A 86 -6.06 26.13 -0.83
N ASN A 87 -6.88 25.19 -0.37
CA ASN A 87 -6.65 24.44 0.85
C ASN A 87 -6.75 22.97 0.48
N VAL A 88 -5.72 22.20 0.79
CA VAL A 88 -5.65 20.77 0.52
C VAL A 88 -5.59 20.02 1.85
N THR A 89 -6.38 18.96 1.98
CA THR A 89 -6.39 18.11 3.16
C THR A 89 -6.61 16.65 2.78
N SER A 90 -5.83 15.74 3.37
CA SER A 90 -6.06 14.29 3.31
C SER A 90 -5.88 13.70 4.70
N VAL A 91 -6.54 12.59 5.00
CA VAL A 91 -6.40 11.91 6.31
C VAL A 91 -5.13 11.09 6.30
N GLY A 92 -4.31 11.27 7.33
CA GLY A 92 -2.95 10.72 7.40
C GLY A 92 -1.89 11.71 6.94
N TYR A 93 -2.26 12.96 6.64
CA TYR A 93 -1.37 13.96 6.08
C TYR A 93 -1.61 15.36 6.66
N GLY A 94 -0.53 16.14 6.70
CA GLY A 94 -0.55 17.57 6.99
C GLY A 94 -1.41 18.36 6.00
N LYS A 95 -1.72 19.61 6.33
CA LYS A 95 -2.57 20.48 5.50
C LYS A 95 -1.74 21.50 4.72
N ALA A 96 -1.96 21.59 3.42
CA ALA A 96 -1.38 22.66 2.59
C ALA A 96 -2.38 23.81 2.36
N LYS A 97 -1.86 25.03 2.33
CA LYS A 97 -2.64 26.25 2.02
C LYS A 97 -1.82 27.24 1.23
N GLU A 98 -2.24 27.48 -0.01
CA GLU A 98 -1.54 28.44 -0.88
C GLU A 98 -2.50 29.41 -1.57
N THR A 99 -1.93 30.42 -2.21
CA THR A 99 -2.67 31.35 -3.07
C THR A 99 -2.18 31.25 -4.50
N VAL A 100 -2.98 30.60 -5.35
CA VAL A 100 -2.74 30.51 -6.79
C VAL A 100 -3.34 31.73 -7.49
N LYS A 101 -2.63 32.27 -8.48
CA LYS A 101 -3.08 33.43 -9.27
C LYS A 101 -3.27 33.01 -10.72
N ILE A 102 -4.51 33.07 -11.18
CA ILE A 102 -4.85 32.92 -12.59
C ILE A 102 -4.71 34.29 -13.27
N GLU A 103 -3.61 34.45 -14.02
CA GLU A 103 -3.33 35.67 -14.77
C GLU A 103 -4.32 35.85 -15.93
N LYS A 104 -4.47 37.10 -16.40
CA LYS A 104 -5.40 37.40 -17.50
C LYS A 104 -5.06 36.69 -18.81
N SER A 105 -3.79 36.32 -18.99
CA SER A 105 -3.26 35.66 -20.18
C SER A 105 -3.17 34.13 -20.04
N SER A 106 -3.45 33.57 -18.87
CA SER A 106 -3.30 32.14 -18.62
C SER A 106 -4.66 31.46 -18.67
N ASP A 107 -4.84 30.52 -19.57
CA ASP A 107 -6.05 29.70 -19.68
C ASP A 107 -5.95 28.42 -18.85
N ASP A 108 -4.75 27.90 -18.65
CA ASP A 108 -4.48 26.78 -17.74
C ASP A 108 -3.40 27.18 -16.72
N VAL A 109 -3.60 26.79 -15.46
CA VAL A 109 -2.70 27.11 -14.35
C VAL A 109 -2.46 25.86 -13.53
N GLU A 110 -1.19 25.56 -13.30
CA GLU A 110 -0.75 24.46 -12.46
C GLU A 110 -0.68 24.89 -10.98
N GLY A 111 -1.05 23.98 -10.09
CA GLY A 111 -1.00 24.19 -8.65
C GLY A 111 -0.72 22.89 -7.93
N ASP A 112 0.54 22.47 -7.90
CA ASP A 112 0.92 21.24 -7.20
C ASP A 112 1.04 21.47 -5.70
N PHE A 113 0.79 20.42 -4.93
CA PHE A 113 0.86 20.44 -3.48
C PHE A 113 1.55 19.18 -2.97
N THR A 114 2.52 19.35 -2.08
CA THR A 114 3.10 18.25 -1.31
C THR A 114 2.55 18.29 0.12
N LEU A 115 2.07 17.15 0.62
CA LEU A 115 1.65 16.99 2.00
C LEU A 115 2.60 16.03 2.73
N ASN A 116 3.04 16.40 3.93
CA ASN A 116 3.86 15.51 4.75
C ASN A 116 2.98 14.51 5.50
N PHE A 117 3.52 13.34 5.84
CA PHE A 117 2.80 12.36 6.66
C PHE A 117 2.47 12.94 8.03
N ASP A 118 1.26 12.63 8.52
CA ASP A 118 0.93 12.82 9.94
C ASP A 118 1.47 11.63 10.75
N GLU A 119 1.83 11.87 12.00
CA GLU A 119 2.17 10.80 12.94
C GLU A 119 0.89 10.14 13.49
N TYR A 120 0.95 8.84 13.72
CA TYR A 120 -0.13 8.14 14.42
C TYR A 120 -0.10 8.45 15.93
N GLU A 121 -1.16 9.07 16.44
CA GLU A 121 -1.31 9.35 17.87
C GLU A 121 -2.14 8.27 18.57
N LYS A 122 -1.52 7.47 19.45
CA LYS A 122 -2.25 6.56 20.37
C LYS A 122 -3.12 7.38 21.34
N THR A 123 -4.33 6.88 21.61
CA THR A 123 -5.27 7.51 22.57
C THR A 123 -5.55 6.65 23.79
N ASN A 124 -5.13 5.38 23.75
CA ASN A 124 -5.26 4.40 24.82
C ASN A 124 -3.86 3.90 25.24
N THR A 125 -3.76 3.44 26.49
CA THR A 125 -2.54 2.79 27.00
C THR A 125 -2.38 1.40 26.39
N THR A 126 -1.18 1.08 25.94
CA THR A 126 -0.80 -0.20 25.32
C THR A 126 0.42 -0.81 26.01
N GLU A 127 0.58 -0.57 27.31
CA GLU A 127 1.81 -0.83 28.09
C GLU A 127 2.34 -2.26 27.93
N THR A 128 1.47 -3.28 28.02
CA THR A 128 1.87 -4.68 27.82
C THR A 128 2.50 -4.90 26.45
N MET A 129 1.85 -4.42 25.38
CA MET A 129 2.36 -4.55 24.01
C MET A 129 3.61 -3.70 23.79
N ASP A 130 3.66 -2.48 24.34
CA ASP A 130 4.83 -1.60 24.27
C ASP A 130 6.06 -2.23 24.95
N ASN A 131 5.86 -2.93 26.08
CA ASN A 131 6.90 -3.68 26.78
C ASN A 131 7.36 -4.89 25.94
N ALA A 132 6.43 -5.65 25.33
CA ALA A 132 6.78 -6.76 24.45
C ALA A 132 7.61 -6.31 23.24
N VAL A 133 7.22 -5.19 22.60
CA VAL A 133 7.98 -4.59 21.48
C VAL A 133 9.36 -4.13 21.94
N SER A 134 9.47 -3.56 23.15
CA SER A 134 10.76 -3.14 23.71
C SER A 134 11.67 -4.34 23.98
N ALA A 135 11.14 -5.40 24.57
CA ALA A 135 11.84 -6.65 24.80
C ALA A 135 12.31 -7.29 23.48
N PHE A 136 11.49 -7.28 22.44
CA PHE A 136 11.87 -7.78 21.11
C PHE A 136 13.05 -6.99 20.52
N LYS A 137 13.03 -5.65 20.62
CA LYS A 137 14.15 -4.81 20.16
C LYS A 137 15.42 -5.06 20.97
N GLU A 138 15.30 -5.33 22.26
CA GLU A 138 16.41 -5.68 23.15
C GLU A 138 17.00 -7.05 22.79
N ILE A 139 16.18 -8.09 22.65
CA ILE A 139 16.58 -9.42 22.12
C ILE A 139 17.29 -9.25 20.78
N GLY A 140 16.77 -8.38 19.91
CA GLY A 140 17.36 -8.10 18.62
C GLY A 140 18.78 -7.53 18.69
N THR A 141 19.11 -6.82 19.77
CA THR A 141 20.45 -6.30 20.07
C THR A 141 21.32 -7.37 20.73
N LEU A 142 20.80 -8.06 21.75
CA LEU A 142 21.50 -9.07 22.54
C LEU A 142 21.97 -10.27 21.69
N ARG A 143 21.18 -10.69 20.70
CA ARG A 143 21.57 -11.82 19.82
C ARG A 143 22.79 -11.52 18.95
N LYS A 144 23.17 -10.24 18.82
CA LYS A 144 24.28 -9.77 17.98
C LYS A 144 25.55 -9.46 18.79
N THR A 145 25.55 -9.67 20.11
CA THR A 145 26.73 -9.47 20.96
C THR A 145 27.69 -10.66 20.89
N ASP A 146 28.95 -10.44 21.28
CA ASP A 146 29.97 -11.49 21.40
C ASP A 146 30.58 -11.47 22.82
N PRO A 147 30.28 -12.46 23.69
CA PRO A 147 29.34 -13.58 23.46
C PRO A 147 27.89 -13.10 23.38
N ILE A 148 27.00 -13.95 22.85
CA ILE A 148 25.54 -13.69 22.82
C ILE A 148 25.02 -13.55 24.25
N GLY A 149 24.25 -12.49 24.53
CA GLY A 149 23.64 -12.21 25.83
C GLY A 149 22.46 -13.13 26.16
N ILE A 150 22.71 -14.43 26.28
CA ILE A 150 21.66 -15.46 26.32
C ILE A 150 20.77 -15.40 27.57
N ASP A 151 21.34 -15.17 28.75
CA ASP A 151 20.56 -15.04 30.00
C ASP A 151 19.57 -13.87 29.92
N ASP A 152 20.00 -12.76 29.31
CA ASP A 152 19.14 -11.59 29.11
C ASP A 152 18.09 -11.85 28.02
N ILE A 153 18.43 -12.57 26.95
CA ILE A 153 17.45 -12.98 25.91
C ILE A 153 16.34 -13.83 26.53
N GLU A 154 16.71 -14.85 27.31
CA GLU A 154 15.76 -15.73 27.99
C GLU A 154 14.85 -14.93 28.93
N TYR A 155 15.42 -14.03 29.73
CA TYR A 155 14.67 -13.16 30.63
C TYR A 155 13.66 -12.28 29.88
N GLN A 156 14.09 -11.62 28.80
CA GLN A 156 13.25 -10.74 28.00
C GLN A 156 12.09 -11.50 27.35
N TYR A 157 12.36 -12.70 26.82
CA TYR A 157 11.34 -13.53 26.20
C TYR A 157 10.30 -14.01 27.22
N ILE A 158 10.75 -14.67 28.30
CA ILE A 158 9.87 -15.24 29.33
C ILE A 158 9.04 -14.15 30.01
N SER A 159 9.63 -12.99 30.29
CA SER A 159 8.98 -11.94 31.09
C SER A 159 7.98 -11.10 30.30
N PHE A 160 8.18 -10.92 29.00
CA PHE A 160 7.45 -9.90 28.24
C PHE A 160 6.79 -10.40 26.95
N ILE A 161 7.18 -11.56 26.39
CA ILE A 161 6.70 -11.99 25.07
C ILE A 161 6.09 -13.39 25.06
N GLN A 162 6.51 -14.28 25.97
CA GLN A 162 6.08 -15.68 25.98
C GLN A 162 4.56 -15.84 26.07
N GLU A 163 3.87 -15.07 26.91
CA GLU A 163 2.40 -15.14 27.02
C GLU A 163 1.71 -14.83 25.68
N LEU A 164 2.15 -13.77 24.99
CA LEU A 164 1.63 -13.42 23.67
C LEU A 164 1.92 -14.53 22.64
N THR A 165 3.11 -15.14 22.71
CA THR A 165 3.51 -16.23 21.81
C THR A 165 2.63 -17.45 22.00
N GLN A 166 2.42 -17.88 23.26
CA GLN A 166 1.55 -19.01 23.62
C GLN A 166 0.09 -18.77 23.26
N GLU A 167 -0.40 -17.52 23.40
CA GLU A 167 -1.73 -17.13 22.91
C GLU A 167 -1.85 -17.35 21.40
N LYS A 168 -0.87 -16.88 20.62
CA LYS A 168 -0.87 -17.05 19.16
C LYS A 168 -0.74 -18.53 18.77
N ASP A 169 0.10 -19.30 19.46
CA ASP A 169 0.24 -20.74 19.21
C ASP A 169 -1.08 -21.49 19.42
N ALA A 170 -1.78 -21.22 20.52
CA ALA A 170 -3.08 -21.83 20.80
C ALA A 170 -4.14 -21.45 19.76
N GLN A 171 -4.14 -20.20 19.30
CA GLN A 171 -5.12 -19.71 18.32
C GLN A 171 -4.88 -20.25 16.90
N TYR A 172 -3.62 -20.35 16.48
CA TYR A 172 -3.22 -20.71 15.12
C TYR A 172 -2.75 -22.16 14.97
N ASN A 173 -2.74 -22.94 16.06
CA ASN A 173 -2.20 -24.30 16.10
C ASN A 173 -0.74 -24.34 15.60
N LEU A 174 0.09 -23.47 16.20
CA LEU A 174 1.52 -23.32 15.93
C LEU A 174 2.35 -23.74 17.15
N THR A 175 3.67 -23.71 17.01
CA THR A 175 4.65 -24.12 18.03
C THR A 175 5.78 -23.09 18.16
N MET A 176 5.47 -21.80 18.02
CA MET A 176 6.47 -20.73 18.04
C MET A 176 7.18 -20.61 19.40
N ASP A 177 6.47 -20.84 20.52
CA ASP A 177 7.08 -20.84 21.86
C ASP A 177 8.13 -21.94 21.97
N ASP A 178 7.78 -23.16 21.55
CA ASP A 178 8.70 -24.30 21.54
C ASP A 178 9.91 -24.05 20.60
N ASP A 179 9.68 -23.47 19.41
CA ASP A 179 10.74 -23.11 18.47
C ASP A 179 11.73 -22.09 19.09
N ILE A 180 11.22 -21.08 19.80
CA ILE A 180 12.04 -20.05 20.47
C ILE A 180 12.81 -20.64 21.66
N LEU A 181 12.15 -21.42 22.53
CA LEU A 181 12.80 -22.03 23.68
C LEU A 181 13.88 -23.03 23.26
N THR A 182 13.65 -23.78 22.18
CA THR A 182 14.66 -24.68 21.59
C THR A 182 15.86 -23.87 21.08
N ALA A 183 15.63 -22.76 20.41
CA ALA A 183 16.72 -21.89 19.94
C ALA A 183 17.49 -21.24 21.11
N ILE A 184 16.84 -20.91 22.22
CA ILE A 184 17.51 -20.44 23.44
C ILE A 184 18.43 -21.55 24.00
N ASP A 185 17.93 -22.79 24.12
CA ASP A 185 18.72 -23.95 24.56
C ASP A 185 19.91 -24.23 23.61
N ASP A 186 19.70 -24.11 22.30
CA ASP A 186 20.77 -24.25 21.30
C ASP A 186 21.89 -23.22 21.52
N ILE A 187 21.57 -21.96 21.81
CA ILE A 187 22.58 -20.93 22.13
C ILE A 187 23.29 -21.26 23.44
N GLN A 188 22.57 -21.70 24.48
CA GLN A 188 23.16 -22.06 25.78
C GLN A 188 24.15 -23.23 25.66
N ASN A 189 23.89 -24.17 24.75
CA ASN A 189 24.71 -25.35 24.53
C ASN A 189 25.75 -25.21 23.39
N ASP A 190 25.95 -24.00 22.86
CA ASP A 190 26.86 -23.72 21.73
C ASP A 190 26.54 -24.53 20.46
N ASN A 191 25.26 -24.86 20.26
CA ASN A 191 24.76 -25.57 19.08
C ASN A 191 24.31 -24.56 18.01
N ALA A 192 25.22 -24.23 17.09
CA ALA A 192 24.96 -23.28 16.00
C ALA A 192 24.30 -21.96 16.48
N PRO A 193 24.89 -21.26 17.48
CA PRO A 193 24.24 -20.16 18.21
C PRO A 193 23.79 -19.00 17.30
N THR A 194 24.53 -18.73 16.21
CA THR A 194 24.15 -17.70 15.23
C THR A 194 22.85 -18.05 14.48
N LEU A 195 22.65 -19.32 14.12
CA LEU A 195 21.44 -19.76 13.41
C LEU A 195 20.23 -19.76 14.36
N ALA A 196 20.43 -20.24 15.59
CA ALA A 196 19.42 -20.21 16.63
C ALA A 196 18.96 -18.77 16.95
N GLY A 197 19.89 -17.81 17.01
CA GLY A 197 19.55 -16.40 17.16
C GLY A 197 18.62 -15.86 16.06
N GLU A 198 18.76 -16.34 14.82
CA GLU A 198 17.85 -15.95 13.73
C GLU A 198 16.49 -16.65 13.81
N VAL A 199 16.41 -17.89 14.33
CA VAL A 199 15.14 -18.53 14.63
C VAL A 199 14.35 -17.69 15.64
N ILE A 200 14.98 -17.21 16.72
CA ILE A 200 14.34 -16.33 17.71
C ILE A 200 13.82 -15.04 17.04
N ASP A 201 14.68 -14.32 16.30
CA ASP A 201 14.33 -13.04 15.68
C ASP A 201 13.16 -13.16 14.71
N LYS A 202 13.22 -14.12 13.78
CA LYS A 202 12.21 -14.27 12.72
C LYS A 202 10.90 -14.85 13.23
N THR A 203 10.95 -15.74 14.22
CA THR A 203 9.73 -16.28 14.85
C THR A 203 9.01 -15.20 15.64
N LEU A 204 9.73 -14.34 16.38
CA LEU A 204 9.12 -13.23 17.09
C LEU A 204 8.46 -12.21 16.15
N GLN A 205 9.02 -11.95 14.96
CA GLN A 205 8.35 -11.11 13.97
C GLN A 205 7.00 -11.70 13.51
N ARG A 206 6.89 -13.02 13.40
CA ARG A 206 5.61 -13.70 13.12
C ARG A 206 4.61 -13.49 14.27
N VAL A 207 5.05 -13.59 15.52
CA VAL A 207 4.19 -13.33 16.70
C VAL A 207 3.59 -11.92 16.62
N PHE A 208 4.40 -10.89 16.34
CA PHE A 208 3.91 -9.51 16.22
C PHE A 208 3.01 -9.31 15.00
N TYR A 209 3.31 -9.95 13.86
CA TYR A 209 2.41 -9.92 12.70
C TYR A 209 1.02 -10.49 13.05
N LEU A 210 0.96 -11.64 13.71
CA LEU A 210 -0.32 -12.24 14.13
C LEU A 210 -1.03 -11.35 15.15
N ALA A 211 -0.29 -10.73 16.08
CA ALA A 211 -0.84 -9.77 17.04
C ALA A 211 -1.49 -8.55 16.36
N VAL A 212 -0.89 -8.01 15.29
CA VAL A 212 -1.48 -6.95 14.45
C VAL A 212 -2.73 -7.49 13.76
N TYR A 213 -2.60 -8.61 13.06
CA TYR A 213 -3.66 -9.21 12.25
C TYR A 213 -4.93 -9.52 13.07
N ASP A 214 -4.78 -10.11 14.25
CA ASP A 214 -5.91 -10.43 15.14
C ASP A 214 -6.68 -9.17 15.54
N ARG A 215 -5.97 -8.13 15.97
CA ARG A 215 -6.59 -6.91 16.51
C ARG A 215 -7.31 -6.12 15.44
N ILE A 216 -6.70 -5.96 14.25
CA ILE A 216 -7.38 -5.28 13.13
C ILE A 216 -8.58 -6.10 12.62
N THR A 217 -8.51 -7.43 12.71
CA THR A 217 -9.63 -8.33 12.36
C THR A 217 -10.76 -8.23 13.36
N GLU A 218 -10.47 -8.28 14.66
CA GLU A 218 -11.48 -8.11 15.70
C GLU A 218 -12.16 -6.75 15.59
N VAL A 219 -11.42 -5.68 15.27
CA VAL A 219 -12.01 -4.35 15.05
C VAL A 219 -13.01 -4.33 13.90
N ARG A 220 -12.72 -5.03 12.81
CA ARG A 220 -13.65 -5.17 11.67
C ARG A 220 -14.84 -6.05 12.04
N ASP A 221 -14.60 -7.24 12.58
CA ASP A 221 -15.66 -8.22 12.84
C ASP A 221 -16.64 -7.77 13.92
N GLU A 222 -16.16 -6.99 14.89
CA GLU A 222 -16.95 -6.47 15.99
C GLU A 222 -17.32 -4.99 15.81
N TYR A 223 -17.15 -4.44 14.59
CA TYR A 223 -17.37 -3.02 14.31
C TYR A 223 -18.74 -2.56 14.81
N ASP A 224 -19.81 -3.27 14.45
CA ASP A 224 -21.19 -2.91 14.83
C ASP A 224 -21.57 -3.23 16.27
N VAL A 225 -20.84 -4.14 16.92
CA VAL A 225 -21.23 -4.70 18.23
C VAL A 225 -20.49 -4.00 19.37
N LYS A 226 -19.18 -3.78 19.23
CA LYS A 226 -18.36 -3.16 20.27
C LYS A 226 -18.53 -1.65 20.32
N LYS A 227 -18.26 -1.09 21.51
CA LYS A 227 -18.20 0.37 21.71
C LYS A 227 -16.98 0.93 20.99
N THR A 228 -17.10 2.13 20.41
CA THR A 228 -15.98 2.88 19.80
C THR A 228 -14.73 2.89 20.67
N SER A 229 -14.84 3.11 21.98
CA SER A 229 -13.67 3.13 22.87
C SER A 229 -12.93 1.79 22.97
N ALA A 230 -13.65 0.68 22.86
CA ALA A 230 -13.05 -0.66 22.87
C ALA A 230 -12.36 -0.97 21.54
N LEU A 231 -12.99 -0.58 20.42
CA LEU A 231 -12.39 -0.68 19.08
C LEU A 231 -11.11 0.17 18.98
N GLU A 232 -11.14 1.40 19.53
CA GLU A 232 -9.96 2.29 19.55
C GLU A 232 -8.82 1.73 20.40
N ALA A 233 -9.12 1.01 21.48
CA ALA A 233 -8.09 0.36 22.29
C ALA A 233 -7.42 -0.78 21.51
N LEU A 234 -8.20 -1.64 20.84
CA LEU A 234 -7.68 -2.70 19.97
C LEU A 234 -6.84 -2.12 18.82
N TRP A 235 -7.30 -1.04 18.20
CA TRP A 235 -6.61 -0.38 17.10
C TRP A 235 -5.28 0.26 17.53
N ASP A 236 -5.25 0.91 18.71
CA ASP A 236 -4.01 1.44 19.30
C ASP A 236 -3.02 0.32 19.64
N GLU A 237 -3.51 -0.81 20.14
CA GLU A 237 -2.66 -1.97 20.47
C GLU A 237 -2.13 -2.67 19.21
N ALA A 238 -2.92 -2.71 18.13
CA ALA A 238 -2.45 -3.17 16.82
C ALA A 238 -1.32 -2.29 16.29
N TYR A 239 -1.45 -0.98 16.38
CA TYR A 239 -0.38 -0.06 16.00
C TYR A 239 0.85 -0.24 16.89
N ALA A 240 0.68 -0.47 18.20
CA ALA A 240 1.79 -0.77 19.11
C ALA A 240 2.53 -2.04 18.67
N ALA A 241 1.83 -3.14 18.38
CA ALA A 241 2.43 -4.38 17.88
C ALA A 241 3.19 -4.17 16.56
N TYR A 242 2.63 -3.36 15.65
CA TYR A 242 3.26 -3.01 14.38
C TYR A 242 4.65 -2.37 14.57
N GLN A 243 4.89 -1.64 15.66
CA GLN A 243 6.21 -1.03 15.94
C GLN A 243 7.35 -2.04 16.14
N ALA A 244 7.07 -3.33 16.34
CA ALA A 244 8.08 -4.38 16.31
C ALA A 244 8.55 -4.71 14.88
N ILE A 245 7.64 -4.62 13.90
CA ILE A 245 7.89 -5.03 12.50
C ILE A 245 7.92 -3.84 11.53
N TYR A 246 7.93 -2.60 12.04
CA TYR A 246 8.10 -1.38 11.24
C TYR A 246 9.33 -1.45 10.32
N GLY A 247 10.49 -1.84 10.86
CA GLY A 247 11.73 -1.97 10.07
C GLY A 247 11.74 -3.16 9.09
N THR A 248 10.72 -4.02 9.13
CA THR A 248 10.49 -5.04 8.10
C THR A 248 9.65 -4.47 6.96
N ALA A 249 8.74 -3.52 7.23
CA ALA A 249 8.00 -2.79 6.22
C ALA A 249 8.83 -1.68 5.54
N ASP A 250 9.73 -1.03 6.28
CA ASP A 250 10.64 0.04 5.82
C ASP A 250 11.83 -0.54 5.03
N ARG A 251 11.52 -1.02 3.83
CA ARG A 251 12.38 -1.93 3.09
C ARG A 251 12.09 -1.86 1.60
N GLU A 252 13.11 -1.49 0.81
CA GLU A 252 13.02 -1.50 -0.66
C GLU A 252 12.70 -2.89 -1.21
N ASN A 253 12.06 -2.94 -2.37
CA ASN A 253 11.77 -4.18 -3.08
C ASN A 253 13.06 -4.92 -3.49
N LYS A 254 12.91 -6.22 -3.71
CA LYS A 254 13.91 -7.07 -4.33
C LYS A 254 13.34 -7.69 -5.59
N ILE A 255 14.10 -7.59 -6.67
CA ILE A 255 13.68 -8.03 -8.01
C ILE A 255 14.75 -8.87 -8.66
N LEU A 256 14.36 -9.69 -9.63
CA LEU A 256 15.32 -10.42 -10.44
C LEU A 256 16.22 -9.46 -11.23
N SER A 257 17.46 -9.90 -11.42
CA SER A 257 18.36 -9.39 -12.44
C SER A 257 17.81 -9.70 -13.85
N GLU A 258 18.27 -8.98 -14.87
CA GLU A 258 17.81 -9.16 -16.25
C GLU A 258 18.10 -10.57 -16.79
N ASP A 259 19.19 -11.21 -16.33
CA ASP A 259 19.52 -12.60 -16.68
C ASP A 259 18.79 -13.63 -15.79
N ARG A 260 18.05 -13.16 -14.77
CA ARG A 260 17.28 -13.93 -13.79
C ARG A 260 18.11 -14.87 -12.91
N LEU A 261 19.44 -14.75 -12.92
CA LEU A 261 20.33 -15.62 -12.15
C LEU A 261 20.58 -15.11 -10.73
N SER A 262 20.39 -13.81 -10.50
CA SER A 262 20.54 -13.17 -9.19
C SER A 262 19.41 -12.17 -8.90
N MET A 263 19.48 -11.55 -7.72
CA MET A 263 18.55 -10.50 -7.28
C MET A 263 19.25 -9.14 -7.26
N LYS A 264 18.47 -8.06 -7.33
CA LYS A 264 18.92 -6.66 -7.13
C LYS A 264 17.88 -5.87 -6.33
N THR A 265 18.28 -4.73 -5.78
CA THR A 265 17.34 -3.77 -5.18
C THR A 265 16.45 -3.13 -6.26
N GLY A 266 15.14 -3.15 -6.02
CA GLY A 266 14.10 -2.53 -6.84
C GLY A 266 13.68 -1.15 -6.31
N SER A 267 12.42 -0.75 -6.56
CA SER A 267 11.89 0.52 -6.04
C SER A 267 11.65 0.48 -4.53
N ASN A 268 11.54 1.64 -3.88
CA ASN A 268 11.02 1.70 -2.51
C ASN A 268 9.49 1.74 -2.54
N PRO A 269 8.78 0.73 -2.00
CA PRO A 269 7.32 0.75 -1.92
C PRO A 269 6.76 1.63 -0.80
N ASN A 270 7.59 2.16 0.12
CA ASN A 270 7.17 2.98 1.26
C ASN A 270 6.03 2.33 2.07
N LEU A 271 6.10 1.00 2.30
CA LEU A 271 5.01 0.24 2.93
C LEU A 271 4.75 0.70 4.37
N GLU A 272 5.79 1.15 5.04
CA GLU A 272 5.73 1.70 6.39
C GLU A 272 4.86 2.94 6.50
N ASP A 273 4.92 3.81 5.48
CA ASP A 273 4.09 5.01 5.36
C ASP A 273 2.66 4.62 4.99
N GLN A 274 2.48 3.70 4.03
CA GLN A 274 1.16 3.19 3.64
C GLN A 274 0.42 2.57 4.84
N ILE A 275 1.10 1.73 5.63
CA ILE A 275 0.55 1.12 6.84
C ILE A 275 0.21 2.20 7.88
N THR A 276 1.09 3.17 8.11
CA THR A 276 0.86 4.25 9.09
C THR A 276 -0.35 5.09 8.71
N VAL A 277 -0.46 5.50 7.45
CA VAL A 277 -1.62 6.23 6.91
C VAL A 277 -2.90 5.40 7.05
N ALA A 278 -2.84 4.08 6.81
CA ALA A 278 -3.98 3.18 6.98
C ALA A 278 -4.44 3.09 8.43
N PHE A 279 -3.51 3.03 9.40
CA PHE A 279 -3.84 3.12 10.82
C PHE A 279 -4.54 4.46 11.16
N ILE A 280 -4.06 5.59 10.64
CA ILE A 280 -4.67 6.91 10.89
C ILE A 280 -6.09 6.98 10.29
N ARG A 281 -6.26 6.51 9.05
CA ARG A 281 -7.55 6.48 8.34
C ARG A 281 -8.56 5.57 9.04
N GLY A 282 -8.15 4.35 9.40
CA GLY A 282 -9.00 3.41 10.12
C GLY A 282 -9.41 3.97 11.49
N LYS A 283 -8.48 4.54 12.26
CA LYS A 283 -8.78 5.17 13.55
C LYS A 283 -9.81 6.29 13.43
N LYS A 284 -9.71 7.11 12.39
CA LYS A 284 -10.70 8.17 12.13
C LYS A 284 -12.09 7.59 11.86
N ALA A 285 -12.18 6.49 11.12
CA ALA A 285 -13.43 5.82 10.79
C ALA A 285 -14.10 5.15 12.01
N LEU A 286 -13.34 4.76 13.04
CA LEU A 286 -13.92 4.26 14.31
C LEU A 286 -14.82 5.28 15.03
N LYS A 287 -14.78 6.56 14.64
CA LYS A 287 -15.67 7.60 15.16
C LYS A 287 -17.11 7.49 14.63
N LYS A 288 -17.40 6.63 13.64
CA LYS A 288 -18.76 6.30 13.18
C LYS A 288 -19.60 7.54 12.82
N LYS A 289 -19.00 8.48 12.09
CA LYS A 289 -19.69 9.70 11.62
C LYS A 289 -20.61 9.40 10.45
N ASP A 290 -20.19 8.51 9.57
CA ASP A 290 -20.96 7.98 8.46
C ASP A 290 -20.86 6.46 8.54
N LEU A 291 -21.88 5.80 9.10
CA LEU A 291 -21.78 4.40 9.53
C LEU A 291 -21.36 3.47 8.39
N ASP A 292 -22.00 3.61 7.22
CA ASP A 292 -21.76 2.73 6.08
C ASP A 292 -20.37 3.00 5.47
N GLU A 293 -20.00 4.27 5.25
CA GLU A 293 -18.68 4.60 4.67
C GLU A 293 -17.52 4.36 5.64
N ASP A 294 -17.73 4.59 6.93
CA ASP A 294 -16.71 4.37 7.95
C ASP A 294 -16.46 2.88 8.17
N GLU A 295 -17.49 2.03 8.12
CA GLU A 295 -17.32 0.57 8.16
C GLU A 295 -16.52 0.06 6.96
N ILE A 296 -16.88 0.50 5.75
CA ILE A 296 -16.14 0.20 4.52
C ILE A 296 -14.69 0.67 4.64
N THR A 297 -14.48 1.89 5.16
CA THR A 297 -13.12 2.43 5.38
C THR A 297 -12.32 1.53 6.32
N VAL A 298 -12.89 1.07 7.44
CA VAL A 298 -12.20 0.13 8.34
C VAL A 298 -11.86 -1.16 7.62
N GLY A 299 -12.80 -1.72 6.85
CA GLY A 299 -12.58 -2.93 6.05
C GLY A 299 -11.42 -2.79 5.05
N VAL A 300 -11.40 -1.70 4.28
CA VAL A 300 -10.34 -1.41 3.29
C VAL A 300 -8.99 -1.18 4.00
N GLN A 301 -8.94 -0.30 5.02
CA GLN A 301 -7.67 0.01 5.69
C GLN A 301 -7.08 -1.20 6.43
N ARG A 302 -7.92 -2.11 6.93
CA ARG A 302 -7.47 -3.40 7.45
C ARG A 302 -6.68 -4.19 6.41
N GLN A 303 -7.14 -4.23 5.16
CA GLN A 303 -6.44 -4.96 4.10
C GLN A 303 -5.15 -4.26 3.68
N VAL A 304 -5.15 -2.92 3.60
CA VAL A 304 -3.92 -2.14 3.36
C VAL A 304 -2.86 -2.50 4.40
N ILE A 305 -3.21 -2.55 5.70
CA ILE A 305 -2.27 -2.94 6.77
C ILE A 305 -1.80 -4.39 6.58
N ARG A 306 -2.75 -5.32 6.46
CA ARG A 306 -2.46 -6.76 6.38
C ARG A 306 -1.59 -7.11 5.19
N LEU A 307 -1.99 -6.71 3.99
CA LEU A 307 -1.34 -7.13 2.76
C LEU A 307 -0.05 -6.36 2.47
N SER A 308 0.08 -5.12 2.98
CA SER A 308 1.39 -4.45 3.00
C SER A 308 2.38 -5.18 3.89
N LEU A 309 1.96 -5.70 5.05
CA LEU A 309 2.82 -6.56 5.87
C LEU A 309 3.16 -7.88 5.17
N ILE A 310 2.20 -8.51 4.49
CA ILE A 310 2.50 -9.71 3.68
C ILE A 310 3.53 -9.40 2.60
N ARG A 311 3.42 -8.26 1.91
CA ARG A 311 4.42 -7.82 0.94
C ARG A 311 5.77 -7.56 1.60
N ALA A 312 5.81 -6.95 2.79
CA ALA A 312 7.05 -6.75 3.55
C ALA A 312 7.77 -8.08 3.85
N PHE A 313 7.03 -9.13 4.22
CA PHE A 313 7.61 -10.47 4.43
C PHE A 313 8.02 -11.17 3.14
N TYR A 314 7.27 -11.00 2.05
CA TYR A 314 7.69 -11.43 0.71
C TYR A 314 9.04 -10.81 0.32
N ILE A 315 9.18 -9.50 0.49
CA ILE A 315 10.46 -8.81 0.23
C ILE A 315 11.55 -9.34 1.19
N GLY A 316 11.20 -9.63 2.44
CA GLY A 316 12.07 -10.31 3.40
C GLY A 316 12.63 -11.62 2.84
N VAL A 317 11.79 -12.54 2.39
CA VAL A 317 12.20 -13.82 1.78
C VAL A 317 13.14 -13.57 0.60
N LEU A 318 12.81 -12.64 -0.29
CA LEU A 318 13.63 -12.31 -1.45
C LEU A 318 15.01 -11.72 -1.10
N ARG A 319 15.10 -10.92 -0.04
CA ARG A 319 16.38 -10.44 0.51
C ARG A 319 17.25 -11.61 0.99
N GLU A 320 16.65 -12.61 1.61
CA GLU A 320 17.40 -13.77 2.07
C GLU A 320 17.90 -14.62 0.91
N ILE A 321 17.09 -14.81 -0.15
CA ILE A 321 17.54 -15.47 -1.40
C ILE A 321 18.72 -14.73 -2.03
N GLU A 322 18.66 -13.39 -2.14
CA GLU A 322 19.79 -12.57 -2.59
C GLU A 322 21.03 -12.82 -1.73
N GLY A 323 20.86 -12.84 -0.40
CA GLY A 323 21.91 -13.10 0.56
C GLY A 323 22.55 -14.48 0.37
N ILE A 324 21.77 -15.53 0.11
CA ILE A 324 22.28 -16.87 -0.17
C ILE A 324 23.15 -16.85 -1.44
N ILE A 325 22.59 -16.36 -2.55
CA ILE A 325 23.27 -16.36 -3.86
C ILE A 325 24.58 -15.57 -3.81
N ASN A 326 24.59 -14.43 -3.13
CA ASN A 326 25.77 -13.57 -3.03
C ASN A 326 26.88 -14.15 -2.15
N ASN A 327 26.55 -15.03 -1.20
CA ASN A 327 27.50 -15.53 -0.21
C ASN A 327 27.87 -17.00 -0.37
N ARG A 328 27.09 -17.83 -1.08
CA ARG A 328 27.27 -19.30 -1.09
C ARG A 328 28.66 -19.78 -1.50
N GLU A 329 29.35 -19.05 -2.38
CA GLU A 329 30.71 -19.39 -2.83
C GLU A 329 31.82 -18.83 -1.91
N THR A 330 31.60 -17.64 -1.33
CA THR A 330 32.66 -16.87 -0.66
C THR A 330 32.57 -16.89 0.86
N ASN A 331 31.37 -17.04 1.40
CA ASN A 331 31.07 -17.02 2.83
C ASN A 331 29.87 -17.95 3.15
N PRO A 332 30.10 -19.28 3.12
CA PRO A 332 29.03 -20.26 3.32
C PRO A 332 28.30 -20.11 4.67
N ASP A 333 29.00 -19.69 5.73
CA ASP A 333 28.37 -19.46 7.05
C ASP A 333 27.32 -18.34 6.99
N THR A 334 27.63 -17.26 6.26
CA THR A 334 26.66 -16.17 6.03
C THR A 334 25.53 -16.63 5.11
N ALA A 335 25.81 -17.46 4.10
CA ALA A 335 24.77 -18.03 3.25
C ALA A 335 23.82 -18.95 4.02
N LEU A 336 24.33 -19.80 4.93
CA LEU A 336 23.51 -20.62 5.84
C LEU A 336 22.65 -19.76 6.76
N LYS A 337 23.21 -18.64 7.25
CA LYS A 337 22.45 -17.67 8.02
C LYS A 337 21.27 -17.11 7.24
N ASN A 338 21.50 -16.60 6.03
CA ASN A 338 20.44 -16.09 5.15
C ASN A 338 19.42 -17.19 4.82
N GLN A 339 19.88 -18.41 4.54
CA GLN A 339 18.99 -19.55 4.28
C GLN A 339 18.07 -19.82 5.48
N LYS A 340 18.61 -19.83 6.70
CA LYS A 340 17.81 -19.99 7.93
C LYS A 340 16.82 -18.83 8.13
N GLU A 341 17.25 -17.59 7.89
CA GLU A 341 16.37 -16.42 7.94
C GLU A 341 15.20 -16.55 6.95
N GLY A 342 15.49 -16.96 5.72
CA GLY A 342 14.50 -17.13 4.65
C GLY A 342 13.50 -18.25 4.94
N GLU A 343 13.97 -19.39 5.45
CA GLU A 343 13.14 -20.52 5.88
C GLU A 343 12.10 -20.08 6.92
N VAL A 344 12.53 -19.38 7.97
CA VAL A 344 11.63 -18.99 9.06
C VAL A 344 10.69 -17.86 8.62
N PHE A 345 11.17 -16.90 7.82
CA PHE A 345 10.31 -15.83 7.29
C PHE A 345 9.25 -16.36 6.33
N TYR A 346 9.59 -17.32 5.48
CA TYR A 346 8.65 -17.88 4.51
C TYR A 346 7.41 -18.48 5.19
N LYS A 347 7.54 -19.05 6.40
CA LYS A 347 6.40 -19.55 7.20
C LYS A 347 5.30 -18.50 7.44
N ILE A 348 5.60 -17.21 7.36
CA ILE A 348 4.62 -16.12 7.54
C ILE A 348 3.71 -15.98 6.31
N ILE A 349 4.29 -16.17 5.12
CA ILE A 349 3.57 -16.00 3.85
C ILE A 349 3.21 -17.33 3.18
N GLU A 350 3.61 -18.46 3.78
CA GLU A 350 3.42 -19.81 3.24
C GLU A 350 1.96 -20.09 2.86
N GLU A 351 1.00 -19.67 3.69
CA GLU A 351 -0.42 -19.89 3.41
C GLU A 351 -0.86 -19.18 2.11
N TYR A 352 -0.29 -18.01 1.81
CA TYR A 352 -0.63 -17.21 0.64
C TYR A 352 -0.20 -17.89 -0.66
N VAL A 353 0.84 -18.72 -0.58
CA VAL A 353 1.35 -19.51 -1.71
C VAL A 353 0.70 -20.89 -1.77
N SER A 354 0.73 -21.64 -0.68
CA SER A 354 0.35 -23.05 -0.64
C SER A 354 -1.12 -23.34 -0.97
N ARG A 355 -2.03 -22.37 -0.75
CA ARG A 355 -3.46 -22.51 -1.08
C ARG A 355 -3.67 -22.78 -2.57
N ASP A 356 -3.03 -21.98 -3.43
CA ASP A 356 -3.26 -21.98 -4.87
C ASP A 356 -2.05 -22.53 -5.65
N ASN A 357 -0.88 -22.64 -5.00
CA ASN A 357 0.35 -23.20 -5.55
C ASN A 357 1.05 -24.17 -4.57
N SER A 358 0.37 -25.26 -4.20
CA SER A 358 0.90 -26.26 -3.27
C SER A 358 2.19 -26.95 -3.74
N SER A 359 2.37 -27.17 -5.05
CA SER A 359 3.60 -27.78 -5.58
C SER A 359 4.76 -26.80 -5.55
N GLY A 360 4.53 -25.55 -5.96
CA GLY A 360 5.52 -24.49 -5.84
C GLY A 360 5.91 -24.18 -4.40
N ASN A 361 4.99 -24.29 -3.46
CA ASN A 361 5.30 -24.19 -2.02
C ASN A 361 6.40 -25.18 -1.60
N GLU A 362 6.31 -26.43 -2.03
CA GLU A 362 7.33 -27.44 -1.73
C GLU A 362 8.65 -27.14 -2.45
N MET A 363 8.60 -26.59 -3.66
CA MET A 363 9.79 -26.11 -4.36
C MET A 363 10.48 -24.98 -3.60
N ILE A 364 9.75 -23.94 -3.18
CA ILE A 364 10.30 -22.82 -2.40
C ILE A 364 10.92 -23.34 -1.10
N LYS A 365 10.24 -24.23 -0.38
CA LYS A 365 10.81 -24.85 0.82
C LYS A 365 12.11 -25.57 0.53
N SER A 366 12.18 -26.34 -0.55
CA SER A 366 13.41 -27.05 -0.93
C SER A 366 14.58 -26.08 -1.20
N GLN A 367 14.31 -24.91 -1.76
CA GLN A 367 15.31 -23.85 -1.98
C GLN A 367 15.82 -23.26 -0.65
N LEU A 368 14.95 -23.21 0.37
CA LEU A 368 15.25 -22.64 1.69
C LEU A 368 15.85 -23.63 2.71
N VAL A 369 15.92 -24.93 2.39
CA VAL A 369 16.55 -25.94 3.30
C VAL A 369 17.55 -26.87 2.60
N GLY A 370 17.68 -26.77 1.28
CA GLY A 370 18.54 -27.62 0.45
C GLY A 370 19.98 -27.16 0.34
N ASP A 371 20.69 -27.69 -0.64
CA ASP A 371 22.06 -27.29 -0.95
C ASP A 371 22.10 -25.83 -1.43
N LEU A 372 22.98 -25.02 -0.82
CA LEU A 372 23.14 -23.61 -1.15
C LEU A 372 23.49 -23.38 -2.63
N SER A 373 24.22 -24.32 -3.24
CA SER A 373 24.62 -24.24 -4.65
C SER A 373 23.46 -24.42 -5.62
N GLU A 374 22.37 -25.05 -5.19
CA GLU A 374 21.17 -25.33 -5.98
C GLU A 374 20.08 -24.26 -5.79
N VAL A 375 20.36 -23.17 -5.06
CA VAL A 375 19.41 -22.07 -4.88
C VAL A 375 19.30 -21.23 -6.16
N GLU A 376 18.10 -21.11 -6.70
CA GLU A 376 17.77 -20.43 -7.94
C GLU A 376 16.73 -19.32 -7.70
N ALA A 377 17.11 -18.07 -7.97
CA ALA A 377 16.25 -16.91 -7.73
C ALA A 377 14.96 -16.95 -8.57
N ASP A 378 15.07 -17.28 -9.86
CA ASP A 378 13.93 -17.31 -10.79
C ASP A 378 12.87 -18.34 -10.37
N VAL A 379 13.31 -19.50 -9.86
CA VAL A 379 12.39 -20.53 -9.33
C VAL A 379 11.61 -19.98 -8.15
N VAL A 380 12.29 -19.39 -7.17
CA VAL A 380 11.61 -18.85 -5.98
C VAL A 380 10.64 -17.72 -6.36
N VAL A 381 11.06 -16.79 -7.21
CA VAL A 381 10.21 -15.67 -7.65
C VAL A 381 9.02 -16.15 -8.48
N SER A 382 9.22 -17.11 -9.38
CA SER A 382 8.14 -17.69 -10.19
C SER A 382 7.10 -18.39 -9.33
N GLU A 383 7.52 -19.24 -8.40
CA GLU A 383 6.59 -19.99 -7.55
C GLU A 383 5.86 -19.11 -6.54
N LEU A 384 6.53 -18.09 -5.99
CA LEU A 384 5.85 -17.08 -5.17
C LEU A 384 4.81 -16.34 -6.00
N SER A 385 5.16 -15.90 -7.21
CA SER A 385 4.24 -15.18 -8.12
C SER A 385 3.00 -16.02 -8.43
N ARG A 386 3.15 -17.31 -8.79
CA ARG A 386 2.01 -18.22 -9.02
C ARG A 386 1.07 -18.29 -7.81
N GLY A 387 1.63 -18.33 -6.60
CA GLY A 387 0.84 -18.30 -5.37
C GLY A 387 0.01 -17.02 -5.22
N PHE A 388 0.63 -15.86 -5.43
CA PHE A 388 -0.06 -14.57 -5.34
C PHE A 388 -1.01 -14.29 -6.51
N ILE A 389 -0.76 -14.85 -7.70
CA ILE A 389 -1.68 -14.79 -8.84
C ILE A 389 -3.01 -15.47 -8.49
N GLY A 390 -2.97 -16.69 -7.93
CA GLY A 390 -4.19 -17.38 -7.50
C GLY A 390 -4.96 -16.61 -6.41
N ARG A 391 -4.28 -15.77 -5.63
CA ARG A 391 -4.94 -14.82 -4.71
C ARG A 391 -5.69 -13.74 -5.48
N VAL A 392 -5.04 -13.09 -6.45
CA VAL A 392 -5.67 -12.05 -7.29
C VAL A 392 -6.89 -12.61 -8.01
N GLU A 393 -6.79 -13.76 -8.67
CA GLU A 393 -7.91 -14.39 -9.38
C GLU A 393 -9.12 -14.63 -8.48
N GLY A 394 -8.88 -15.14 -7.27
CA GLY A 394 -9.93 -15.32 -6.26
C GLY A 394 -10.62 -14.01 -5.87
N GLU A 395 -9.87 -12.89 -5.80
CA GLU A 395 -10.45 -11.57 -5.51
C GLU A 395 -11.22 -10.99 -6.70
N LEU A 396 -10.82 -11.27 -7.94
CA LEU A 396 -11.58 -10.89 -9.13
C LEU A 396 -12.94 -11.61 -9.17
N ASP A 397 -12.97 -12.90 -8.87
CA ASP A 397 -14.20 -13.70 -8.76
C ASP A 397 -15.11 -13.19 -7.62
N ALA A 398 -14.51 -12.90 -6.46
CA ALA A 398 -15.23 -12.32 -5.32
C ALA A 398 -15.79 -10.93 -5.66
N ASN A 399 -15.03 -10.11 -6.39
CA ASN A 399 -15.49 -8.81 -6.86
C ASN A 399 -16.71 -8.94 -7.76
N GLU A 400 -16.68 -9.86 -8.73
CA GLU A 400 -17.83 -10.13 -9.60
C GLU A 400 -19.07 -10.51 -8.79
N SER A 401 -18.93 -11.45 -7.86
CA SER A 401 -20.01 -11.89 -6.98
C SER A 401 -20.61 -10.72 -6.18
N ASN A 402 -19.76 -9.90 -5.55
CA ASN A 402 -20.19 -8.75 -4.76
C ASN A 402 -20.87 -7.66 -5.60
N MET A 403 -20.35 -7.38 -6.80
CA MET A 403 -20.95 -6.45 -7.74
C MET A 403 -22.33 -6.92 -8.20
N ASN A 404 -22.49 -8.21 -8.46
CA ASN A 404 -23.78 -8.80 -8.85
C ASN A 404 -24.80 -8.79 -7.70
N ASN A 405 -24.34 -8.92 -6.46
CA ASN A 405 -25.17 -8.89 -5.25
C ASN A 405 -25.46 -7.46 -4.74
N GLY A 406 -24.88 -6.43 -5.35
CA GLY A 406 -25.03 -5.04 -4.90
C GLY A 406 -24.33 -4.73 -3.57
N ASN A 407 -23.35 -5.55 -3.19
CA ASN A 407 -22.59 -5.38 -1.95
C ASN A 407 -21.37 -4.47 -2.21
N ARG A 408 -21.60 -3.16 -2.21
CA ARG A 408 -20.56 -2.16 -2.52
C ARG A 408 -19.35 -2.27 -1.59
N GLY A 409 -19.58 -2.45 -0.28
CA GLY A 409 -18.51 -2.50 0.70
C GLY A 409 -17.54 -3.66 0.44
N ASP A 410 -18.08 -4.87 0.32
CA ASP A 410 -17.24 -6.03 0.03
C ASP A 410 -16.63 -5.97 -1.37
N ALA A 411 -17.33 -5.41 -2.38
CA ALA A 411 -16.76 -5.19 -3.70
C ALA A 411 -15.52 -4.26 -3.67
N MET A 412 -15.57 -3.19 -2.87
CA MET A 412 -14.43 -2.28 -2.67
C MET A 412 -13.27 -2.97 -1.93
N ILE A 413 -13.58 -3.78 -0.91
CA ILE A 413 -12.55 -4.52 -0.15
C ILE A 413 -11.80 -5.48 -1.06
N VAL A 414 -12.49 -6.33 -1.81
CA VAL A 414 -11.83 -7.32 -2.68
C VAL A 414 -11.13 -6.68 -3.89
N ALA A 415 -11.61 -5.53 -4.38
CA ALA A 415 -10.88 -4.75 -5.38
C ALA A 415 -9.56 -4.18 -4.85
N GLU A 416 -9.54 -3.74 -3.58
CA GLU A 416 -8.32 -3.34 -2.89
C GLU A 416 -7.37 -4.54 -2.68
N GLU A 417 -7.91 -5.70 -2.28
CA GLU A 417 -7.12 -6.93 -2.11
C GLU A 417 -6.47 -7.36 -3.44
N ALA A 418 -7.19 -7.31 -4.55
CA ALA A 418 -6.64 -7.58 -5.88
C ALA A 418 -5.45 -6.66 -6.23
N LEU A 419 -5.56 -5.35 -5.93
CA LEU A 419 -4.45 -4.40 -6.10
C LEU A 419 -3.26 -4.76 -5.22
N LEU A 420 -3.50 -4.97 -3.93
CA LEU A 420 -2.44 -5.22 -2.95
C LEU A 420 -1.71 -6.55 -3.20
N TYR A 421 -2.41 -7.60 -3.62
CA TYR A 421 -1.79 -8.85 -4.05
C TYR A 421 -1.00 -8.70 -5.35
N SER A 422 -1.54 -7.96 -6.33
CA SER A 422 -0.85 -7.72 -7.60
C SER A 422 0.46 -6.95 -7.41
N ASN A 423 0.47 -5.99 -6.48
CA ASN A 423 1.66 -5.22 -6.12
C ASN A 423 2.84 -6.08 -5.63
N VAL A 424 2.61 -7.32 -5.20
CA VAL A 424 3.68 -8.24 -4.79
C VAL A 424 4.56 -8.65 -5.98
N PHE A 425 3.96 -8.95 -7.13
CA PHE A 425 4.67 -9.46 -8.32
C PHE A 425 4.80 -8.42 -9.45
N LEU A 426 4.32 -7.20 -9.25
CA LEU A 426 4.21 -6.19 -10.30
C LEU A 426 5.54 -5.81 -10.98
N GLU A 427 6.64 -5.73 -10.21
CA GLU A 427 7.96 -5.46 -10.82
C GLU A 427 8.52 -6.65 -11.60
N ASP A 428 8.24 -7.90 -11.19
CA ASP A 428 8.63 -9.08 -11.97
C ASP A 428 7.78 -9.22 -13.24
N LEU A 429 6.51 -8.83 -13.16
CA LEU A 429 5.65 -8.69 -14.34
C LEU A 429 6.22 -7.66 -15.32
N GLY A 430 6.65 -6.49 -14.84
CA GLY A 430 7.33 -5.50 -15.68
C GLY A 430 8.64 -6.01 -16.28
N LEU A 431 9.42 -6.78 -15.52
CA LEU A 431 10.65 -7.41 -16.03
C LEU A 431 10.38 -8.39 -17.18
N ARG A 432 9.31 -9.20 -17.09
CA ARG A 432 9.00 -10.25 -18.07
C ARG A 432 8.19 -9.75 -19.27
N LEU A 433 7.21 -8.89 -19.05
CA LEU A 433 6.28 -8.41 -20.08
C LEU A 433 6.56 -6.98 -20.56
N GLY A 434 7.43 -6.24 -19.88
CA GLY A 434 7.74 -4.84 -20.14
C GLY A 434 6.90 -3.85 -19.32
N ASP A 435 7.44 -2.64 -19.17
CA ASP A 435 6.86 -1.56 -18.35
C ASP A 435 5.44 -1.15 -18.78
N ASP A 436 5.13 -1.22 -20.08
CA ASP A 436 3.79 -0.92 -20.60
C ASP A 436 2.74 -1.87 -20.01
N SER A 437 3.04 -3.18 -19.95
CA SER A 437 2.14 -4.18 -19.36
C SER A 437 1.97 -4.00 -17.85
N MET A 438 3.04 -3.55 -17.18
CA MET A 438 3.00 -3.21 -15.76
C MET A 438 2.10 -2.00 -15.49
N GLU A 439 2.17 -0.98 -16.34
CA GLU A 439 1.33 0.22 -16.20
C GLU A 439 -0.13 -0.09 -16.54
N ASP A 440 -0.39 -0.83 -17.62
CA ASP A 440 -1.74 -1.31 -17.97
C ASP A 440 -2.38 -2.11 -16.83
N MET A 441 -1.58 -2.91 -16.10
CA MET A 441 -2.03 -3.66 -14.93
C MET A 441 -2.44 -2.72 -13.78
N LYS A 442 -1.64 -1.69 -13.48
CA LYS A 442 -1.98 -0.70 -12.44
C LYS A 442 -3.26 0.06 -12.79
N ASP A 443 -3.37 0.52 -14.04
CA ASP A 443 -4.53 1.23 -14.54
C ASP A 443 -5.80 0.37 -14.41
N ALA A 444 -5.72 -0.90 -14.83
CA ALA A 444 -6.85 -1.81 -14.72
C ALA A 444 -7.26 -2.10 -13.27
N LEU A 445 -6.29 -2.22 -12.34
CA LEU A 445 -6.58 -2.39 -10.91
C LEU A 445 -7.22 -1.14 -10.29
N ASN A 446 -6.77 0.05 -10.66
CA ASN A 446 -7.37 1.31 -10.23
C ASN A 446 -8.79 1.47 -10.81
N ASP A 447 -9.00 1.15 -12.08
CA ASP A 447 -10.31 1.11 -12.71
C ASP A 447 -11.27 0.14 -12.00
N LEU A 448 -10.78 -1.01 -11.54
CA LEU A 448 -11.57 -1.97 -10.77
C LEU A 448 -12.02 -1.38 -9.42
N ARG A 449 -11.11 -0.72 -8.69
CA ARG A 449 -11.42 -0.04 -7.42
C ARG A 449 -12.45 1.06 -7.62
N ASP A 450 -12.24 1.91 -8.64
CA ASP A 450 -13.11 3.02 -8.98
C ASP A 450 -14.50 2.56 -9.43
N ALA A 451 -14.57 1.50 -10.22
CA ALA A 451 -15.82 0.90 -10.66
C ALA A 451 -16.57 0.23 -9.50
N SER A 452 -15.86 -0.37 -8.54
CA SER A 452 -16.44 -0.99 -7.35
C SER A 452 -17.04 0.07 -6.43
N ASP A 453 -16.30 1.17 -6.18
CA ASP A 453 -16.77 2.31 -5.40
C ASP A 453 -18.01 2.97 -6.04
N LYS A 454 -17.99 3.16 -7.36
CA LYS A 454 -19.10 3.80 -8.12
C LYS A 454 -20.22 2.82 -8.51
N VAL A 455 -20.12 1.55 -8.12
CA VAL A 455 -21.07 0.46 -8.45
C VAL A 455 -21.33 0.36 -9.97
N LYS A 456 -20.27 0.47 -10.78
CA LYS A 456 -20.31 0.39 -12.25
C LYS A 456 -19.95 -1.02 -12.72
N ALA A 457 -20.92 -1.93 -12.69
CA ALA A 457 -20.73 -3.36 -13.00
C ALA A 457 -20.03 -3.63 -14.35
N SER A 458 -20.41 -2.92 -15.43
CA SER A 458 -19.78 -3.10 -16.74
C SER A 458 -18.32 -2.61 -16.78
N SER A 459 -18.00 -1.53 -16.08
CA SER A 459 -16.63 -1.04 -15.97
C SER A 459 -15.78 -1.99 -15.14
N ALA A 460 -16.31 -2.49 -14.02
CA ALA A 460 -15.63 -3.49 -13.19
C ALA A 460 -15.35 -4.78 -13.99
N ALA A 461 -16.32 -5.26 -14.78
CA ALA A 461 -16.12 -6.43 -15.64
C ALA A 461 -14.99 -6.22 -16.68
N SER A 462 -14.94 -5.05 -17.32
CA SER A 462 -13.88 -4.71 -18.28
C SER A 462 -12.50 -4.65 -17.62
N ALA A 463 -12.42 -4.09 -16.40
CA ALA A 463 -11.19 -4.06 -15.63
C ALA A 463 -10.71 -5.47 -15.27
N ARG A 464 -11.60 -6.34 -14.76
CA ARG A 464 -11.27 -7.74 -14.44
C ARG A 464 -10.80 -8.53 -15.66
N GLU A 465 -11.42 -8.33 -16.83
CA GLU A 465 -11.00 -8.98 -18.08
C GLU A 465 -9.59 -8.55 -18.48
N THR A 466 -9.28 -7.25 -18.37
CA THR A 466 -7.94 -6.71 -18.65
C THR A 466 -6.90 -7.28 -17.71
N ILE A 467 -7.18 -7.28 -16.40
CA ILE A 467 -6.31 -7.86 -15.36
C ILE A 467 -6.04 -9.34 -15.66
N SER A 468 -7.09 -10.13 -15.93
CA SER A 468 -6.97 -11.57 -16.18
C SER A 468 -6.13 -11.85 -17.43
N SER A 469 -6.28 -11.07 -18.49
CA SER A 469 -5.49 -11.22 -19.72
C SER A 469 -4.00 -10.92 -19.51
N ILE A 470 -3.68 -9.94 -18.67
CA ILE A 470 -2.30 -9.60 -18.32
C ILE A 470 -1.70 -10.70 -17.44
N ILE A 471 -2.46 -11.19 -16.45
CA ILE A 471 -2.06 -12.31 -15.60
C ILE A 471 -1.76 -13.55 -16.45
N GLU A 472 -2.64 -13.94 -17.37
CA GLU A 472 -2.41 -15.09 -18.25
C GLU A 472 -1.12 -14.92 -19.07
N SER A 473 -0.85 -13.71 -19.56
CA SER A 473 0.39 -13.41 -20.28
C SER A 473 1.62 -13.54 -19.37
N TYR A 474 1.52 -13.08 -18.13
CA TYR A 474 2.62 -13.14 -17.16
C TYR A 474 2.90 -14.58 -16.72
N GLU A 475 1.87 -15.37 -16.45
CA GLU A 475 2.00 -16.79 -16.07
C GLU A 475 2.70 -17.63 -17.14
N ASN A 476 2.53 -17.29 -18.42
CA ASN A 476 3.20 -17.95 -19.53
C ASN A 476 4.72 -17.67 -19.59
N GLU A 477 5.20 -16.62 -18.90
CA GLU A 477 6.62 -16.26 -18.80
C GLU A 477 7.27 -16.75 -17.49
N LEU A 478 6.48 -17.34 -16.58
CA LEU A 478 6.98 -18.01 -15.37
C LEU A 478 7.53 -19.40 -15.71
N LEU A 479 8.51 -19.87 -14.94
CA LEU A 479 9.19 -21.16 -15.16
C LEU A 479 8.26 -22.38 -15.08
#